data_AF-A0A949I6L3-F1
#
_entry.id   AF-A0A949I6L3-F1
#
_cell.length_a   1.000
_cell.length_b   1.000
_cell.length_c   1.000
_cell.angle_alpha   90.00
_cell.angle_beta   90.00
_cell.angle_gamma   90.00
#
_symmetry.space_group_name_H-M   'P 1'
#
loop_
_entity.id
_entity.type
_entity.pdbx_description
1 polymer ?
#
loop_
_entity_poly.entity_id
_entity_poly.type
_entity_poly.pdbx_seq_one_letter_code
_entity_poly.pdbx_strand_id
1 'polypeptide(L)'
;MSFDQWLPVIFLGVMGLAMLAYVVLDGYDLGVGILLRRAGDADKDVMISSIGPFWDANETWLVLGVGVLLTAFPMAHGIILGALYLPVALMLAGLILRGVAFDFRVKAGSEWKPLWNRVFYGGSLLAALSQGWMLGFYILGFEPRW
;
A
#
# COMPACT_ATOMS: atom_id res chain seq x y z
N MET A 1 24.24 17.00 -20.37
CA MET A 1 23.00 16.24 -20.62
C MET A 1 21.99 17.17 -21.26
N SER A 2 21.39 16.78 -22.38
CA SER A 2 20.27 17.51 -23.01
C SER A 2 18.97 17.32 -22.22
N PHE A 3 17.94 18.11 -22.51
CA PHE A 3 16.63 18.01 -21.85
C PHE A 3 16.04 16.58 -21.97
N ASP A 4 16.16 15.96 -23.14
CA ASP A 4 15.70 14.58 -23.38
C ASP A 4 16.44 13.53 -22.54
N GLN A 5 17.68 13.82 -22.14
CA GLN A 5 18.46 12.95 -21.25
C GLN A 5 18.10 13.18 -19.77
N TRP A 6 17.63 14.37 -19.41
CA TRP A 6 17.20 14.70 -18.05
C TRP A 6 15.78 14.22 -17.74
N LEU A 7 14.90 14.22 -18.73
CA LEU A 7 13.48 13.91 -18.53
C LEU A 7 13.26 12.53 -17.86
N PRO A 8 13.90 11.42 -18.30
CA PRO A 8 13.76 10.12 -17.63
C PRO A 8 14.30 10.15 -16.19
N VAL A 9 15.39 10.87 -15.94
CA VAL A 9 15.99 10.97 -14.60
C VAL A 9 15.06 11.74 -13.65
N ILE A 10 14.42 12.80 -14.12
CA ILE A 10 13.44 13.57 -13.35
C ILE A 10 12.23 12.70 -13.02
N PHE A 11 11.64 12.02 -14.01
CA PHE A 11 10.49 11.14 -13.76
C PHE A 11 10.84 9.96 -12.85
N LEU A 12 12.04 9.40 -12.98
CA LEU A 12 12.55 8.39 -12.05
C LEU A 12 12.63 8.96 -10.61
N GLY A 13 13.11 10.19 -10.46
CA GLY A 13 13.15 10.88 -9.17
C GLY A 13 11.77 11.14 -8.58
N VAL A 14 10.81 11.60 -9.40
CA VAL A 14 9.41 11.81 -9.00
C VAL A 14 8.76 10.50 -8.59
N MET A 15 8.95 9.44 -9.36
CA MET A 15 8.44 8.10 -9.03
C MET A 15 9.07 7.59 -7.73
N GLY A 16 10.37 7.73 -7.57
CA GLY A 16 11.08 7.34 -6.35
C GLY A 16 10.58 8.09 -5.12
N LEU A 17 10.34 9.40 -5.24
CA LEU A 17 9.76 10.22 -4.17
C LEU A 17 8.34 9.78 -3.84
N ALA A 18 7.49 9.51 -4.85
CA ALA A 18 6.14 9.03 -4.63
C ALA A 18 6.11 7.67 -3.93
N MET A 19 6.96 6.73 -4.35
CA MET A 19 7.08 5.42 -3.69
C MET A 19 7.63 5.53 -2.27
N LEU A 20 8.60 6.40 -2.04
CA LEU A 20 9.11 6.66 -0.68
C LEU A 20 8.03 7.25 0.22
N ALA A 21 7.31 8.26 -0.26
CA ALA A 21 6.20 8.87 0.47
C ALA A 21 5.12 7.84 0.80
N TYR A 22 4.74 7.00 -0.18
CA TYR A 22 3.81 5.89 0.05
C TYR A 22 4.30 4.94 1.15
N VAL A 23 5.53 4.43 1.06
CA VAL A 23 6.08 3.46 2.02
C VAL A 23 6.14 4.04 3.43
N VAL A 24 6.48 5.33 3.58
CA VAL A 24 6.56 5.97 4.89
C VAL A 24 5.17 6.28 5.45
N LEU A 25 4.30 6.88 4.63
CA LEU A 25 2.99 7.37 5.07
C LEU A 25 1.97 6.23 5.17
N ASP A 26 1.78 5.44 4.12
CA ASP A 26 0.86 4.30 4.21
C ASP A 26 1.44 3.17 5.09
N GLY A 27 2.78 3.10 5.22
CA GLY A 27 3.43 2.13 6.09
C GLY A 27 3.07 2.26 7.57
N TYR A 28 2.88 3.48 8.09
CA TYR A 28 2.42 3.65 9.47
C TYR A 28 0.95 3.25 9.62
N ASP A 29 0.09 3.51 8.63
CA ASP A 29 -1.32 3.08 8.63
C ASP A 29 -1.42 1.55 8.69
N LEU A 30 -0.66 0.86 7.84
CA LEU A 30 -0.57 -0.59 7.81
C LEU A 30 -0.04 -1.13 9.15
N GLY A 31 0.97 -0.46 9.71
CA GLY A 31 1.52 -0.77 11.04
C GLY A 31 0.46 -0.68 12.14
N VAL A 32 -0.31 0.41 12.17
CA VAL A 32 -1.44 0.59 13.10
C VAL A 32 -2.46 -0.53 12.93
N GLY A 33 -2.83 -0.88 11.69
CA GLY A 33 -3.78 -1.95 11.43
C GLY A 33 -3.32 -3.33 11.89
N ILE A 34 -2.04 -3.64 11.73
CA ILE A 34 -1.45 -4.89 12.22
C ILE A 34 -1.39 -4.92 13.76
N LEU A 35 -1.02 -3.80 14.39
CA LEU A 35 -0.89 -3.72 15.85
C LEU A 35 -2.25 -3.66 16.57
N LEU A 36 -3.31 -3.24 15.89
CA LEU A 36 -4.67 -3.12 16.42
C LEU A 36 -5.16 -4.39 17.13
N ARG A 37 -4.76 -5.58 16.65
CA ARG A 37 -5.14 -6.87 17.24
C ARG A 37 -4.59 -7.06 18.66
N ARG A 38 -3.48 -6.40 19.01
CA ARG A 38 -2.81 -6.52 20.32
C ARG A 38 -3.21 -5.45 21.32
N ALA A 39 -3.91 -4.39 20.87
CA ALA A 39 -4.30 -3.27 21.71
C ALA A 39 -5.54 -3.56 22.58
N GLY A 40 -5.70 -2.82 23.68
CA GLY A 40 -6.94 -2.80 24.45
C GLY A 40 -8.06 -2.07 23.71
N ASP A 41 -9.32 -2.30 24.08
CA ASP A 41 -10.45 -1.72 23.33
C ASP A 41 -10.49 -0.18 23.35
N ALA A 42 -10.07 0.44 24.46
CA ALA A 42 -9.93 1.89 24.55
C ALA A 42 -8.83 2.43 23.60
N ASP A 43 -7.69 1.72 23.53
CA ASP A 43 -6.56 2.12 22.68
C ASP A 43 -6.87 1.93 21.19
N LYS A 44 -7.69 0.94 20.83
CA LYS A 44 -8.08 0.68 19.42
C LYS A 44 -8.79 1.86 18.79
N ASP A 45 -9.66 2.53 19.54
CA ASP A 45 -10.36 3.72 19.03
C ASP A 45 -9.37 4.88 18.82
N VAL A 46 -8.42 5.08 19.73
CA VAL A 46 -7.36 6.08 19.59
C VAL A 46 -6.48 5.79 18.38
N MET A 47 -6.02 4.53 18.24
CA MET A 47 -5.20 4.07 17.12
C MET A 47 -5.86 4.35 15.77
N ILE A 48 -7.15 4.05 15.61
CA ILE A 48 -7.86 4.27 14.36
C ILE A 48 -8.12 5.75 14.12
N SER A 49 -8.42 6.53 15.17
CA SER A 49 -8.58 7.97 15.04
C SER A 49 -7.29 8.66 14.59
N SER A 50 -6.11 8.12 14.95
CA SER A 50 -4.81 8.70 14.58
C SER A 50 -4.52 8.69 13.08
N ILE A 51 -5.12 7.77 12.33
CA ILE A 51 -4.89 7.60 10.89
C ILE A 51 -6.05 8.15 10.04
N GLY A 52 -7.21 8.40 10.67
CA GLY A 52 -8.46 8.73 9.96
C GLY A 52 -8.42 9.90 9.00
N PRO A 53 -7.76 11.03 9.30
CA PRO A 53 -7.69 12.16 8.37
C PRO A 53 -6.78 11.93 7.15
N PHE A 54 -5.92 10.91 7.18
CA PHE A 54 -4.77 10.82 6.26
C PHE A 54 -4.72 9.54 5.43
N TRP A 55 -5.32 8.44 5.88
CA TRP A 55 -5.13 7.11 5.25
C TRP A 55 -5.46 7.09 3.75
N ASP A 56 -6.56 7.74 3.34
CA ASP A 56 -6.98 7.80 1.92
C ASP A 56 -5.99 8.64 1.09
N ALA A 57 -5.50 9.75 1.66
CA ALA A 57 -4.46 10.56 1.04
C ALA A 57 -3.14 9.80 0.90
N ASN A 58 -2.80 8.92 1.85
CA ASN A 58 -1.57 8.12 1.81
C ASN A 58 -1.57 7.13 0.64
N GLU A 59 -2.72 6.52 0.30
CA GLU A 59 -2.85 5.62 -0.85
C GLU A 59 -2.61 6.33 -2.20
N THR A 60 -2.89 7.64 -2.29
CA THR A 60 -2.72 8.39 -3.55
C THR A 60 -1.26 8.42 -4.04
N TRP A 61 -0.28 8.32 -3.13
CA TRP A 61 1.14 8.26 -3.49
C TRP A 61 1.49 6.99 -4.26
N LEU A 62 0.85 5.86 -3.93
CA LEU A 62 1.00 4.62 -4.69
C LEU A 62 0.46 4.79 -6.11
N VAL A 63 -0.75 5.36 -6.22
CA VAL A 63 -1.41 5.61 -7.51
C VAL A 63 -0.55 6.53 -8.38
N LEU A 64 0.03 7.58 -7.79
CA LEU A 64 0.93 8.49 -8.50
C LEU A 64 2.17 7.76 -9.03
N GLY A 65 2.85 6.95 -8.21
CA GLY A 65 4.06 6.24 -8.68
C GLY A 65 3.76 5.22 -9.78
N VAL A 66 2.65 4.48 -9.68
CA VAL A 66 2.20 3.57 -10.75
C VAL A 66 1.81 4.34 -12.01
N GLY A 67 1.14 5.49 -11.86
CA GLY A 67 0.79 6.37 -12.97
C GLY A 67 2.01 6.95 -13.69
N VAL A 68 3.04 7.37 -12.94
CA VAL A 68 4.33 7.81 -13.50
C VAL A 68 5.02 6.65 -14.22
N LEU A 69 5.02 5.44 -13.64
CA LEU A 69 5.58 4.26 -14.29
C LEU A 69 4.89 3.97 -15.63
N LEU A 70 3.55 4.03 -15.68
CA LEU A 70 2.77 3.86 -16.91
C LEU A 70 3.08 4.92 -17.97
N THR A 71 3.12 6.20 -17.56
CA THR A 71 3.21 7.33 -18.48
C THR A 71 4.62 7.60 -18.98
N ALA A 72 5.61 7.58 -18.08
CA ALA A 72 7.01 7.86 -18.41
C ALA A 72 7.78 6.61 -18.86
N PHE A 73 7.38 5.40 -18.42
CA PHE A 73 8.08 4.15 -18.68
C PHE A 73 7.14 2.98 -19.07
N PRO A 74 6.31 3.11 -20.12
CA PRO A 74 5.23 2.16 -20.44
C PRO A 74 5.71 0.72 -20.65
N MET A 75 6.91 0.53 -21.24
CA MET A 75 7.49 -0.80 -21.40
C MET A 75 7.88 -1.43 -20.06
N ALA A 76 8.50 -0.65 -19.17
CA ALA A 76 8.85 -1.11 -17.83
C ALA A 76 7.59 -1.41 -17.00
N HIS A 77 6.55 -0.58 -17.11
CA HIS A 77 5.24 -0.82 -16.51
C HIS A 77 4.69 -2.21 -16.89
N GLY A 78 4.67 -2.54 -18.18
CA GLY A 78 4.16 -3.83 -18.67
C GLY A 78 4.96 -5.03 -18.15
N ILE A 79 6.29 -4.94 -18.14
CA ILE A 79 7.17 -6.00 -17.64
C ILE A 79 6.98 -6.18 -16.12
N ILE A 80 7.04 -5.08 -15.37
CA ILE A 80 6.98 -5.10 -13.90
C ILE A 80 5.62 -5.57 -13.42
N LEU A 81 4.51 -4.98 -13.87
CA LEU A 81 3.17 -5.41 -13.42
C LEU A 81 2.78 -6.77 -14.00
N GLY A 82 3.33 -7.18 -15.14
CA GLY A 82 3.19 -8.54 -15.64
C GLY A 82 3.84 -9.56 -14.71
N ALA A 83 5.09 -9.32 -14.31
CA ALA A 83 5.81 -10.18 -13.37
C ALA A 83 5.21 -10.15 -11.95
N LEU A 84 4.69 -8.99 -11.53
CA LEU A 84 4.13 -8.77 -10.19
C LEU A 84 2.61 -8.91 -10.14
N TYR A 85 1.97 -9.51 -11.15
CA TYR A 85 0.51 -9.57 -11.25
C TYR A 85 -0.16 -10.09 -9.97
N LEU A 86 0.27 -11.26 -9.49
CA LEU A 86 -0.32 -11.89 -8.31
C LEU A 86 -0.11 -11.08 -7.02
N PRO A 87 1.12 -10.70 -6.63
CA PRO A 87 1.30 -9.90 -5.42
C PRO A 87 0.65 -8.51 -5.51
N VAL A 88 0.59 -7.87 -6.68
CA VAL A 88 -0.16 -6.61 -6.85
C VAL A 88 -1.65 -6.83 -6.63
N ALA A 89 -2.24 -7.88 -7.21
CA ALA A 89 -3.66 -8.19 -7.02
C ALA A 89 -4.00 -8.45 -5.55
N LEU A 90 -3.14 -9.19 -4.83
CA LEU A 90 -3.30 -9.44 -3.40
C LEU A 90 -3.15 -8.17 -2.57
N MET A 91 -2.21 -7.30 -2.93
CA MET A 91 -2.04 -6.01 -2.27
C MET A 91 -3.31 -5.15 -2.42
N LEU A 92 -3.85 -5.02 -3.64
CA LEU A 92 -5.07 -4.26 -3.90
C LEU A 92 -6.26 -4.83 -3.13
N ALA A 93 -6.41 -6.16 -3.07
CA ALA A 93 -7.43 -6.78 -2.23
C ALA A 93 -7.25 -6.43 -0.75
N GLY A 94 -6.02 -6.43 -0.24
CA GLY A 94 -5.69 -6.02 1.12
C GLY A 94 -6.06 -4.56 1.42
N LEU A 95 -5.73 -3.64 0.51
CA LEU A 95 -6.07 -2.21 0.62
C LEU A 95 -7.59 -1.98 0.58
N ILE A 96 -8.32 -2.67 -0.31
CA ILE A 96 -9.79 -2.60 -0.37
C ILE A 96 -10.39 -3.07 0.96
N LEU A 97 -9.95 -4.22 1.48
CA LEU A 97 -10.44 -4.74 2.76
C LEU A 97 -10.15 -3.76 3.91
N ARG A 98 -8.98 -3.12 3.90
CA ARG A 98 -8.59 -2.09 4.86
C ARG A 98 -9.53 -0.89 4.80
N GLY A 99 -9.73 -0.29 3.63
CA GLY A 99 -10.60 0.87 3.45
C GLY A 99 -12.05 0.58 3.84
N VAL A 100 -12.60 -0.56 3.40
CA VAL A 100 -13.96 -0.98 3.79
C VAL A 100 -14.06 -1.18 5.30
N ALA A 101 -13.09 -1.85 5.93
CA ALA A 101 -13.12 -2.07 7.36
C ALA A 101 -13.01 -0.77 8.16
N PHE A 102 -12.23 0.20 7.68
CA PHE A 102 -12.09 1.50 8.32
C PHE A 102 -13.45 2.24 8.36
N ASP A 103 -14.08 2.41 7.20
CA ASP A 103 -15.35 3.12 7.07
C ASP A 103 -16.50 2.42 7.79
N PHE A 104 -16.58 1.10 7.69
CA PHE A 104 -17.66 0.34 8.31
C PHE A 104 -17.49 0.26 9.82
N ARG A 105 -16.26 0.23 10.35
CA ARG A 105 -16.05 0.21 11.80
C ARG A 105 -16.59 1.46 12.49
N VAL A 106 -16.47 2.63 11.85
CA VAL A 106 -17.01 3.89 12.40
C VAL A 106 -18.54 3.88 12.44
N LYS A 107 -19.18 3.22 11.48
CA LYS A 107 -20.63 3.19 11.32
C LYS A 107 -21.30 1.99 11.99
N ALA A 108 -20.55 0.93 12.30
CA ALA A 108 -21.07 -0.33 12.80
C ALA A 108 -21.41 -0.28 14.30
N GLY A 109 -22.46 -1.03 14.67
CA GLY A 109 -22.81 -1.30 16.07
C GLY A 109 -21.66 -1.97 16.84
N SER A 110 -21.67 -1.84 18.16
CA SER A 110 -20.61 -2.36 19.05
C SER A 110 -20.31 -3.83 18.85
N GLU A 111 -21.32 -4.64 18.50
CA GLU A 111 -21.21 -6.07 18.27
C GLU A 111 -20.43 -6.44 17.00
N TRP A 112 -20.36 -5.54 16.01
CA TRP A 112 -19.66 -5.78 14.73
C TRP A 112 -18.25 -5.17 14.68
N LYS A 113 -17.92 -4.24 15.59
CA LYS A 113 -16.57 -3.66 15.70
C LYS A 113 -15.44 -4.73 15.76
N PRO A 114 -15.57 -5.85 16.49
CA PRO A 114 -14.52 -6.88 16.52
C PRO A 114 -14.27 -7.55 15.17
N LEU A 115 -15.32 -7.71 14.35
CA LEU A 115 -15.17 -8.26 12.99
C LEU A 115 -14.36 -7.30 12.12
N TRP A 116 -14.73 -6.02 12.10
CA TRP A 116 -14.03 -5.00 11.31
C TRP A 116 -12.58 -4.80 11.78
N ASN A 117 -12.29 -4.90 13.08
CA ASN A 117 -10.91 -4.92 13.58
C ASN A 117 -10.09 -6.08 12.99
N ARG A 118 -10.69 -7.27 12.84
CA ARG A 118 -10.01 -8.44 12.23
C ARG A 118 -9.80 -8.27 10.73
N VAL A 119 -10.79 -7.71 10.02
CA VAL A 119 -10.68 -7.42 8.58
C VAL A 119 -9.60 -6.36 8.35
N PHE A 120 -9.58 -5.29 9.16
CA PHE A 120 -8.57 -4.24 9.10
C PHE A 120 -7.15 -4.79 9.32
N TYR A 121 -6.97 -5.65 10.33
CA TYR A 121 -5.73 -6.39 10.56
C TYR A 121 -5.33 -7.26 9.36
N GLY A 122 -6.27 -8.07 8.84
CA GLY A 122 -6.01 -9.00 7.75
C GLY A 122 -5.64 -8.28 6.44
N GLY A 123 -6.38 -7.23 6.09
CA GLY A 123 -6.10 -6.39 4.93
C GLY A 123 -4.75 -5.71 5.02
N SER A 124 -4.43 -5.12 6.18
CA SER A 124 -3.14 -4.46 6.42
C SER A 124 -1.96 -5.44 6.34
N LEU A 125 -2.11 -6.63 6.93
CA LEU A 125 -1.09 -7.68 6.85
C LEU A 125 -0.90 -8.19 5.42
N LEU A 126 -1.98 -8.41 4.68
CA LEU A 126 -1.92 -8.88 3.29
C LEU A 126 -1.22 -7.87 2.39
N ALA A 127 -1.54 -6.57 2.54
CA ALA A 127 -0.88 -5.51 1.78
C ALA A 127 0.63 -5.45 2.10
N ALA A 128 1.00 -5.43 3.39
CA ALA A 128 2.40 -5.37 3.81
C ALA A 128 3.23 -6.59 3.34
N LEU A 129 2.68 -7.80 3.44
CA LEU A 129 3.34 -9.01 2.96
C LEU A 129 3.49 -9.01 1.43
N SER A 130 2.46 -8.55 0.72
CA SER A 130 2.51 -8.43 -0.73
C SER A 130 3.60 -7.46 -1.18
N GLN A 131 3.79 -6.33 -0.48
CA GLN A 131 4.89 -5.40 -0.74
C GLN A 131 6.26 -6.04 -0.52
N GLY A 132 6.43 -6.79 0.58
CA GLY A 132 7.66 -7.54 0.84
C GLY A 132 7.96 -8.57 -0.25
N TRP A 133 6.92 -9.28 -0.73
CA TRP A 133 7.05 -10.21 -1.85
C TRP A 133 7.46 -9.49 -3.13
N MET A 134 6.80 -8.38 -3.50
CA MET A 134 7.16 -7.61 -4.69
C MET A 134 8.62 -7.14 -4.66
N LEU A 135 9.07 -6.60 -3.52
CA LEU A 135 10.45 -6.13 -3.36
C LEU A 135 11.45 -7.29 -3.45
N GLY A 136 11.16 -8.42 -2.78
CA GLY A 136 12.00 -9.60 -2.85
C GLY A 136 12.13 -10.13 -4.28
N PHE A 137 11.03 -10.21 -5.02
CA PHE A 137 11.03 -10.71 -6.39
C PHE A 137 11.71 -9.73 -7.37
N TYR A 138 11.57 -8.42 -7.13
CA TYR A 138 12.29 -7.39 -7.88
C TYR A 138 13.82 -7.50 -7.69
N ILE A 139 14.29 -7.67 -6.46
CA ILE A 139 15.73 -7.85 -6.14
C ILE A 139 16.29 -9.11 -6.81
N LEU A 140 15.48 -10.15 -6.93
CA LEU A 140 15.85 -11.40 -7.60
C LEU A 140 15.76 -11.31 -9.14
N GLY A 141 15.44 -10.15 -9.71
CA GLY A 141 15.40 -9.94 -11.16
C GLY A 141 14.20 -10.60 -11.86
N PHE A 142 13.11 -10.85 -11.14
CA PHE A 142 11.92 -11.54 -11.64
C PHE A 142 12.15 -12.98 -12.13
N GLU A 143 13.27 -13.61 -11.76
CA GLU A 143 13.53 -15.01 -12.06
C GLU A 143 12.78 -15.94 -11.07
N PRO A 144 11.85 -16.79 -11.53
CA PRO A 144 11.28 -17.83 -10.69
C PRO A 144 12.37 -18.88 -10.41
N ARG A 145 12.83 -18.97 -9.15
CA ARG A 145 13.85 -19.97 -8.74
C ARG A 145 13.24 -21.26 -8.18
N TRP A 146 12.16 -21.74 -8.78
CA TRP A 146 11.47 -22.97 -8.37
C TRP A 146 11.14 -23.83 -9.58
#